data_AF-A0A3P6REX4-F1
#
_entry.id   AF-A0A3P6REX4-F1
#
_cell.length_a   1.000
_cell.length_b   1.000
_cell.length_c   1.000
_cell.angle_alpha   90.00
_cell.angle_beta   90.00
_cell.angle_gamma   90.00
#
_symmetry.space_group_name_H-M   'P 1'
#
loop_
_entity.id
_entity.type
_entity.pdbx_description
1 polymer ?
#
loop_
_entity_poly.entity_id
_entity_poly.type
_entity_poly.pdbx_seq_one_letter_code
_entity_poly.pdbx_strand_id
1 'polypeptide(L)'
;MFEISKTVVIAASKNDTSTLRICDWIDEFYTLLLAKFTFYFHDVLKPRCLADFDHTIVAMKSPNFVQLFGSFQRKTEPLAILIIANRCDASDISPIIGYSSRSEFSEESELRKNFVVLLRMGIEMHDLQPLLPSISALIQESAARANSAPERITYCYDQMIFRSFFVLPVEYNFYVAIVFARKVGERDSAVVNFLLSNCSQLRGSKVFQSLRKCSN
;
A
#
# COMPACT_ATOMS: atom_id res chain seq x y z
N MET A 1 26.53 4.82 -47.35
CA MET A 1 25.48 5.59 -48.06
C MET A 1 24.14 4.98 -47.68
N PHE A 2 23.50 5.52 -46.65
CA PHE A 2 22.09 5.27 -46.31
C PHE A 2 21.55 6.61 -45.79
N GLU A 3 20.81 7.30 -46.64
CA GLU A 3 20.00 8.45 -46.26
C GLU A 3 18.79 7.96 -45.49
N ILE A 4 18.57 8.52 -44.30
CA ILE A 4 17.22 8.63 -43.73
C ILE A 4 17.03 10.10 -43.39
N SER A 5 16.61 10.84 -44.41
CA SER A 5 16.09 12.19 -44.29
C SER A 5 14.63 12.10 -43.85
N LYS A 6 14.35 12.55 -42.63
CA LYS A 6 13.24 13.46 -42.28
C LYS A 6 13.27 13.73 -40.78
N THR A 7 14.02 14.76 -40.43
CA THR A 7 13.86 15.51 -39.19
C THR A 7 12.45 16.09 -39.17
N VAL A 8 11.59 15.61 -38.28
CA VAL A 8 10.41 16.38 -37.88
C VAL A 8 10.92 17.41 -36.87
N VAL A 9 11.29 18.59 -37.38
CA VAL A 9 11.45 19.77 -36.53
C VAL A 9 10.04 20.19 -36.12
N ILE A 10 9.60 19.76 -34.95
CA ILE A 10 8.45 20.39 -34.30
C ILE A 10 8.96 21.74 -33.82
N ALA A 11 8.68 22.78 -34.60
CA ALA A 11 8.83 24.15 -34.15
C ALA A 11 7.99 24.32 -32.88
N ALA A 12 8.66 24.51 -31.74
CA ALA A 12 8.00 24.84 -30.49
C ALA A 12 7.43 26.26 -30.61
N SER A 13 6.19 26.36 -31.09
CA SER A 13 5.35 27.51 -30.78
C SER A 13 5.11 27.48 -29.28
N LYS A 14 5.34 28.61 -28.62
CA LYS A 14 4.90 28.91 -27.25
C LYS A 14 3.37 28.99 -27.25
N ASN A 15 2.71 27.85 -27.45
CA ASN A 15 1.28 27.72 -27.27
C ASN A 15 1.10 26.98 -25.95
N ASP A 16 0.31 27.57 -25.05
CA ASP A 16 -0.32 26.85 -23.94
C ASP A 16 -0.89 25.54 -24.49
N THR A 17 -0.16 24.44 -24.30
CA THR A 17 -0.69 23.11 -24.50
C THR A 17 -1.60 22.87 -23.32
N SER A 18 -2.82 23.38 -23.44
CA SER A 18 -3.98 22.92 -22.68
C SER A 18 -4.11 21.44 -22.99
N THR A 19 -3.35 20.59 -22.30
CA THR A 19 -3.59 19.15 -22.30
C THR A 19 -5.05 18.96 -21.95
N LEU A 20 -5.75 18.13 -22.71
CA LEU A 20 -7.15 17.83 -22.40
C LEU A 20 -7.17 17.35 -20.95
N ARG A 21 -8.00 17.93 -20.08
CA ARG A 21 -8.02 17.62 -18.64
C ARG A 21 -8.14 16.12 -18.35
N ILE A 22 -8.72 15.37 -19.27
CA ILE A 22 -8.79 13.91 -19.21
C ILE A 22 -7.42 13.23 -19.39
N CYS A 23 -6.54 13.76 -20.23
CA CYS A 23 -5.17 13.27 -20.39
C CYS A 23 -4.36 13.46 -19.11
N ASP A 24 -4.47 14.63 -18.46
CA ASP A 24 -3.82 14.88 -17.17
C ASP A 24 -4.37 13.94 -16.09
N TRP A 25 -5.69 13.71 -16.08
CA TRP A 25 -6.31 12.77 -15.17
C TRP A 25 -5.82 11.33 -15.39
N ILE A 26 -5.69 10.89 -16.64
CA ILE A 26 -5.16 9.57 -16.98
C ILE A 26 -3.72 9.43 -16.50
N ASP A 27 -2.88 10.46 -16.66
CA ASP A 27 -1.50 10.45 -16.15
C ASP A 27 -1.47 10.36 -14.61
N GLU A 28 -2.32 11.11 -13.92
CA GLU A 28 -2.45 11.06 -12.45
C GLU A 28 -2.93 9.68 -11.98
N PHE A 29 -3.95 9.12 -12.63
CA PHE A 29 -4.48 7.81 -12.32
C PHE A 29 -3.46 6.70 -12.58
N TYR A 30 -2.78 6.74 -13.73
CA TYR A 30 -1.70 5.80 -14.05
C TYR A 30 -0.57 5.88 -13.03
N THR A 31 -0.15 7.09 -12.66
CA THR A 31 0.91 7.31 -11.66
C THR A 31 0.49 6.75 -10.30
N LEU A 32 -0.76 6.96 -9.88
CA LEU A 32 -1.30 6.37 -8.64
C LEU A 32 -1.30 4.84 -8.70
N LEU A 33 -1.77 4.24 -9.80
CA LEU A 33 -1.78 2.78 -9.95
C LEU A 33 -0.36 2.20 -9.90
N LEU A 34 0.58 2.84 -10.59
CA LEU A 34 1.97 2.42 -10.61
C LEU A 34 2.59 2.51 -9.21
N ALA A 35 2.31 3.59 -8.47
CA ALA A 35 2.75 3.74 -7.08
C ALA A 35 2.20 2.64 -6.17
N LYS A 36 0.91 2.29 -6.31
CA LYS A 36 0.26 1.23 -5.51
C LYS A 36 0.79 -0.15 -5.87
N PHE A 37 0.94 -0.45 -7.15
CA PHE A 37 1.53 -1.70 -7.61
C PHE A 37 2.93 -1.88 -7.05
N THR A 38 3.76 -0.86 -7.19
CA THR A 38 5.15 -0.88 -6.71
C THR A 38 5.22 -1.06 -5.20
N PHE A 39 4.29 -0.47 -4.46
CA PHE A 39 4.21 -0.59 -3.01
C PHE A 39 3.69 -1.95 -2.54
N TYR A 40 2.56 -2.43 -3.08
CA TYR A 40 1.94 -3.69 -2.66
C TYR A 40 2.73 -4.92 -3.09
N PHE A 41 3.51 -4.82 -4.16
CA PHE A 41 4.33 -5.92 -4.65
C PHE A 41 5.83 -5.67 -4.39
N HIS A 42 6.18 -4.69 -3.55
CA HIS A 42 7.56 -4.28 -3.28
C HIS A 42 8.47 -5.48 -2.96
N ASP A 43 8.06 -6.35 -2.03
CA ASP A 43 8.87 -7.48 -1.56
C ASP A 43 9.07 -8.54 -2.63
N VAL A 44 8.18 -8.57 -3.62
CA VAL A 44 8.23 -9.50 -4.75
C VAL A 44 9.01 -8.91 -5.93
N LEU A 45 8.92 -7.60 -6.13
CA LEU A 45 9.62 -6.88 -7.19
C LEU A 45 11.10 -6.71 -6.86
N LYS A 46 11.42 -6.30 -5.62
CA LYS A 46 12.79 -5.94 -5.21
C LYS A 46 13.83 -7.03 -5.51
N PRO A 47 13.60 -8.33 -5.21
CA PRO A 47 14.58 -9.39 -5.50
C PRO A 47 14.70 -9.74 -6.99
N ARG A 48 13.75 -9.32 -7.83
CA ARG A 48 13.63 -9.73 -9.23
C ARG A 48 14.00 -8.62 -10.22
N CYS A 49 14.19 -7.41 -9.73
CA CYS A 49 14.67 -6.31 -10.54
C CYS A 49 16.18 -6.42 -10.74
N LEU A 50 16.61 -6.53 -12.00
CA LEU A 50 18.03 -6.56 -12.40
C LEU A 50 18.69 -5.17 -12.33
N ALA A 51 17.91 -4.10 -12.33
CA ALA A 51 18.34 -2.71 -12.20
C ALA A 51 18.30 -2.27 -10.73
N ASP A 52 18.93 -1.12 -10.42
CA ASP A 52 18.85 -0.50 -9.09
C ASP A 52 17.40 -0.10 -8.78
N PHE A 53 16.71 -1.02 -8.10
CA PHE A 53 15.31 -0.89 -7.75
C PHE A 53 15.11 0.31 -6.83
N ASP A 54 15.95 0.45 -5.79
CA ASP A 54 15.82 1.52 -4.81
C ASP A 54 16.01 2.90 -5.47
N HIS A 55 16.98 3.06 -6.37
CA HIS A 55 17.14 4.30 -7.16
C HIS A 55 15.91 4.57 -8.05
N THR A 56 15.37 3.53 -8.70
CA THR A 56 14.18 3.66 -9.55
C THR A 56 12.96 4.10 -8.75
N ILE A 57 12.75 3.51 -7.57
CA ILE A 57 11.73 3.95 -6.60
C ILE A 57 11.93 5.41 -6.26
N VAL A 58 13.16 5.83 -5.96
CA VAL A 58 13.44 7.21 -5.56
C VAL A 58 13.12 8.22 -6.68
N ALA A 59 13.34 7.83 -7.94
CA ALA A 59 13.06 8.66 -9.11
C ALA A 59 11.56 8.71 -9.50
N MET A 60 10.70 7.88 -8.91
CA MET A 60 9.26 7.89 -9.24
C MET A 60 8.59 9.22 -8.87
N LYS A 61 7.68 9.66 -9.74
CA LYS A 61 6.79 10.79 -9.46
C LYS A 61 5.87 10.48 -8.27
N SER A 62 5.42 11.54 -7.59
CA SER A 62 4.43 11.43 -6.51
C SER A 62 3.10 10.85 -7.03
N PRO A 63 2.40 9.99 -6.26
CA PRO A 63 2.75 9.57 -4.90
C PRO A 63 3.83 8.46 -4.87
N ASN A 64 4.72 8.51 -3.88
CA ASN A 64 5.72 7.47 -3.63
C ASN A 64 5.49 6.81 -2.27
N PHE A 65 4.70 5.75 -2.24
CA PHE A 65 4.32 5.09 -0.99
C PHE A 65 5.50 4.37 -0.32
N VAL A 66 6.42 3.79 -1.09
CA VAL A 66 7.61 3.12 -0.52
C VAL A 66 8.45 4.12 0.29
N GLN A 67 8.73 5.31 -0.27
CA GLN A 67 9.44 6.37 0.44
C GLN A 67 8.65 6.93 1.62
N LEU A 68 7.34 7.11 1.45
CA LEU A 68 6.45 7.66 2.48
C LEU A 68 6.41 6.76 3.73
N PHE A 69 6.18 5.47 3.53
CA PHE A 69 6.17 4.48 4.61
C PHE A 69 7.57 4.24 5.18
N GLY A 70 8.61 4.20 4.36
CA GLY A 70 10.00 4.11 4.83
C GLY A 70 10.42 5.31 5.69
N SER A 71 9.96 6.52 5.35
CA SER A 71 10.22 7.73 6.14
C SER A 71 9.47 7.70 7.47
N PHE A 72 8.22 7.23 7.47
CA PHE A 72 7.49 6.97 8.72
C PHE A 72 8.22 5.93 9.57
N GLN A 73 8.64 4.81 8.99
CA GLN A 73 9.35 3.73 9.68
C GLN A 73 10.62 4.24 10.38
N ARG A 74 11.43 5.06 9.69
CA ARG A 74 12.63 5.66 10.30
C ARG A 74 12.31 6.65 11.43
N LYS A 75 11.20 7.37 11.33
CA LYS A 75 10.81 8.41 12.31
C LYS A 75 10.17 7.82 13.57
N THR A 76 9.36 6.78 13.41
CA THR A 76 8.55 6.22 14.51
C THR A 76 9.03 4.85 14.98
N GLU A 77 9.92 4.19 14.24
CA GLU A 77 10.50 2.89 14.57
C GLU A 77 9.45 1.82 14.95
N PRO A 78 8.43 1.57 14.10
CA PRO A 78 7.55 0.44 14.30
C PRO A 78 8.33 -0.86 14.13
N LEU A 79 7.92 -1.89 14.88
CA LEU A 79 8.38 -3.26 14.68
C LEU A 79 7.98 -3.78 13.29
N ALA A 80 6.75 -3.48 12.86
CA ALA A 80 6.24 -3.93 11.58
C ALA A 80 5.28 -2.92 10.97
N ILE A 81 5.33 -2.77 9.65
CA ILE A 81 4.27 -2.17 8.84
C ILE A 81 3.86 -3.19 7.78
N LEU A 82 2.57 -3.49 7.68
CA LEU A 82 2.04 -4.54 6.83
C LEU A 82 0.89 -4.01 5.98
N ILE A 83 0.78 -4.52 4.75
CA ILE A 83 -0.46 -4.48 3.96
C ILE A 83 -1.02 -5.88 3.92
N ILE A 84 -2.27 -6.06 4.35
CA ILE A 84 -2.91 -7.35 4.48
C ILE A 84 -4.25 -7.35 3.75
N ALA A 85 -4.46 -8.34 2.90
CA ALA A 85 -5.76 -8.63 2.29
C ALA A 85 -6.54 -9.65 3.14
N ASN A 86 -7.76 -9.30 3.53
CA ASN A 86 -8.71 -10.16 4.24
C ASN A 86 -9.55 -10.95 3.22
N ARG A 87 -9.51 -12.28 3.32
CA ARG A 87 -10.20 -13.21 2.41
C ARG A 87 -11.35 -13.98 3.05
N CYS A 88 -11.64 -13.79 4.34
CA CYS A 88 -12.69 -14.54 5.02
C CYS A 88 -14.04 -14.47 4.29
N ASP A 89 -14.40 -13.29 3.77
CA ASP A 89 -15.67 -13.05 3.06
C ASP A 89 -15.45 -12.56 1.62
N ALA A 90 -14.26 -12.77 1.06
CA ALA A 90 -13.83 -12.22 -0.23
C ALA A 90 -13.36 -13.31 -1.18
N SER A 91 -14.31 -14.05 -1.75
CA SER A 91 -14.03 -15.15 -2.69
C SER A 91 -13.45 -14.67 -4.03
N ASP A 92 -13.62 -13.37 -4.34
CA ASP A 92 -13.04 -12.68 -5.50
C ASP A 92 -11.53 -12.42 -5.36
N ILE A 93 -11.02 -12.45 -4.12
CA ILE A 93 -9.60 -12.28 -3.83
C ILE A 93 -8.92 -13.64 -3.95
N SER A 94 -8.05 -13.79 -4.96
CA SER A 94 -7.31 -15.04 -5.21
C SER A 94 -6.45 -15.43 -4.00
N PRO A 95 -6.35 -16.74 -3.65
CA PRO A 95 -5.34 -17.21 -2.70
C PRO A 95 -3.91 -16.99 -3.22
N ILE A 96 -3.78 -16.88 -4.54
CA ILE A 96 -2.52 -16.64 -5.25
C ILE A 96 -2.51 -15.15 -5.63
N ILE A 97 -2.42 -14.26 -4.66
CA ILE A 97 -2.11 -12.85 -4.93
C ILE A 97 -0.61 -12.65 -4.83
N GLY A 98 -0.04 -12.06 -5.89
CA GLY A 98 1.40 -11.92 -6.06
C GLY A 98 1.98 -13.03 -6.94
N TYR A 99 3.27 -13.28 -6.76
CA TYR A 99 4.03 -14.24 -7.55
C TYR A 99 4.67 -15.32 -6.67
N SER A 100 3.96 -15.77 -5.64
CA SER A 100 4.43 -16.88 -4.82
C SER A 100 4.47 -18.15 -5.67
N SER A 101 5.62 -18.84 -5.63
CA SER A 101 5.79 -20.11 -6.32
C SER A 101 4.83 -21.13 -5.71
N ARG A 102 4.22 -21.95 -6.56
CA ARG A 102 3.32 -23.05 -6.19
C ARG A 102 3.98 -24.13 -5.29
N SER A 103 5.25 -23.98 -4.94
CA SER A 103 6.02 -24.92 -4.12
C SER A 103 6.02 -24.65 -2.61
N GLU A 104 5.42 -23.55 -2.13
CA GLU A 104 5.33 -23.25 -0.68
C GLU A 104 4.04 -23.78 -0.02
N PHE A 105 3.16 -24.43 -0.78
CA PHE A 105 1.81 -24.84 -0.36
C PHE A 105 1.73 -26.09 0.54
N SER A 106 2.84 -26.51 1.14
CA SER A 106 2.82 -27.63 2.09
C SER A 106 2.57 -27.08 3.50
N GLU A 107 1.31 -27.14 3.94
CA GLU A 107 0.85 -26.82 5.30
C GLU A 107 0.83 -25.33 5.71
N GLU A 108 0.32 -24.45 4.85
CA GLU A 108 -0.02 -23.10 5.29
C GLU A 108 -1.21 -23.09 6.26
N SER A 109 -1.06 -22.40 7.39
CA SER A 109 -2.14 -22.24 8.38
C SER A 109 -3.37 -21.56 7.76
N GLU A 110 -4.57 -21.90 8.26
CA GLU A 110 -5.84 -21.28 7.82
C GLU A 110 -5.79 -19.74 7.91
N LEU A 111 -5.06 -19.20 8.89
CA LEU A 111 -4.82 -17.75 8.99
C LEU A 111 -4.04 -17.19 7.80
N ARG A 112 -3.03 -17.89 7.27
CA ARG A 112 -2.29 -17.43 6.08
C ARG A 112 -3.13 -17.49 4.82
N LYS A 113 -4.04 -18.46 4.71
CA LYS A 113 -4.99 -18.55 3.59
C LYS A 113 -5.98 -17.38 3.61
N ASN A 114 -6.44 -16.99 4.80
CA ASN A 114 -7.47 -15.97 4.98
C ASN A 114 -6.92 -14.54 5.11
N PHE A 115 -5.66 -14.37 5.52
CA PHE A 115 -5.02 -13.06 5.69
C PHE A 115 -3.70 -13.03 4.92
N VAL A 116 -3.76 -12.55 3.69
CA VAL A 116 -2.61 -12.54 2.77
C VAL A 116 -1.79 -11.28 3.02
N VAL A 117 -0.54 -11.44 3.45
CA VAL A 117 0.39 -10.32 3.64
C VAL A 117 0.98 -9.95 2.27
N LEU A 118 0.61 -8.78 1.76
CA LEU A 118 1.07 -8.26 0.47
C LEU A 118 2.41 -7.55 0.58
N LEU A 119 2.57 -6.76 1.66
CA LEU A 119 3.77 -6.01 1.97
C LEU A 119 4.14 -6.23 3.42
N ARG A 120 5.44 -6.31 3.69
CA ARG A 120 6.03 -6.32 5.03
C ARG A 120 7.27 -5.44 5.11
N MET A 121 7.28 -4.53 6.08
CA MET A 121 8.43 -3.67 6.37
C MET A 121 8.86 -3.84 7.83
N GLY A 122 10.17 -4.00 8.06
CA GLY A 122 10.78 -4.01 9.39
C GLY A 122 10.76 -5.34 10.15
N ILE A 123 10.16 -6.39 9.58
CA ILE A 123 10.01 -7.68 10.25
C ILE A 123 10.20 -8.85 9.29
N GLU A 124 10.81 -9.94 9.75
CA GLU A 124 10.98 -11.20 9.02
C GLU A 124 9.77 -12.13 9.17
N MET A 125 9.55 -13.04 8.20
CA MET A 125 8.37 -13.93 8.19
C MET A 125 8.23 -14.74 9.49
N HIS A 126 9.35 -15.25 10.01
CA HIS A 126 9.42 -16.01 11.26
C HIS A 126 8.86 -15.21 12.45
N ASP A 127 9.26 -13.94 12.58
CA ASP A 127 8.87 -13.10 13.72
C ASP A 127 7.47 -12.51 13.58
N LEU A 128 6.95 -12.44 12.35
CA LEU A 128 5.57 -12.02 12.09
C LEU A 128 4.56 -13.10 12.48
N GLN A 129 4.89 -14.37 12.28
CA GLN A 129 3.94 -15.48 12.45
C GLN A 129 3.24 -15.50 13.82
N PRO A 130 3.92 -15.25 14.97
CA PRO A 130 3.27 -15.14 16.28
C PRO A 130 2.32 -13.95 16.43
N LEU A 131 2.45 -12.90 15.61
CA LEU A 131 1.64 -11.68 15.69
C LEU A 131 0.37 -11.74 14.84
N LEU A 132 0.32 -12.64 13.85
CA LEU A 132 -0.81 -12.78 12.92
C LEU A 132 -2.15 -13.02 13.62
N PRO A 133 -2.28 -13.82 14.70
CA PRO A 133 -3.55 -13.98 15.40
C PRO A 133 -4.12 -12.65 15.91
N SER A 134 -3.32 -11.84 16.60
CA SER A 134 -3.75 -10.53 17.11
C SER A 134 -4.11 -9.57 15.98
N ILE A 135 -3.33 -9.56 14.89
CA ILE A 135 -3.62 -8.72 13.73
C ILE A 135 -4.92 -9.15 13.05
N SER A 136 -5.13 -10.45 12.85
CA SER A 136 -6.32 -11.00 12.22
C SER A 136 -7.60 -10.68 13.02
N ALA A 137 -7.55 -10.79 14.35
CA ALA A 137 -8.66 -10.43 15.22
C ALA A 137 -9.05 -8.95 15.07
N LEU A 138 -8.07 -8.04 15.00
CA LEU A 138 -8.32 -6.61 14.81
C LEU A 138 -8.85 -6.29 13.40
N ILE A 139 -8.38 -7.00 12.37
CA ILE A 139 -8.91 -6.88 11.01
C ILE A 139 -10.39 -7.31 10.99
N GLN A 140 -10.73 -8.41 11.65
CA GLN A 140 -12.12 -8.90 11.73
C GLN A 140 -13.01 -7.92 12.51
N GLU A 141 -12.54 -7.38 13.63
CA GLU A 141 -13.25 -6.32 14.37
C GLU A 141 -13.45 -5.07 13.51
N SER A 142 -12.45 -4.71 12.69
CA SER A 142 -12.55 -3.60 11.74
C SER A 142 -13.55 -3.90 10.62
N ALA A 143 -13.55 -5.12 10.08
CA ALA A 143 -14.45 -5.56 9.01
C ALA A 143 -15.92 -5.57 9.47
N ALA A 144 -16.18 -6.08 10.67
CA ALA A 144 -17.52 -6.10 11.27
C ALA A 144 -18.13 -4.69 11.44
N ARG A 145 -17.30 -3.64 11.49
CA ARG A 145 -17.72 -2.24 11.63
C ARG A 145 -17.62 -1.43 10.32
N ALA A 146 -17.29 -2.07 9.20
CA ALA A 146 -17.01 -1.36 7.94
C ALA A 146 -18.17 -0.46 7.48
N ASN A 147 -19.42 -0.89 7.69
CA ASN A 147 -20.60 -0.12 7.27
C ASN A 147 -20.87 1.12 8.14
N SER A 148 -20.47 1.12 9.42
CA SER A 148 -20.76 2.21 10.36
C SER A 148 -19.58 3.15 10.56
N ALA A 149 -18.34 2.66 10.41
CA ALA A 149 -17.12 3.44 10.62
C ALA A 149 -15.98 2.99 9.67
N PRO A 150 -16.10 3.23 8.36
CA PRO A 150 -15.21 2.67 7.33
C PRO A 150 -13.76 3.19 7.38
N GLU A 151 -13.49 4.26 8.12
CA GLU A 151 -12.16 4.88 8.19
C GLU A 151 -11.60 4.91 9.63
N ARG A 152 -12.17 4.08 10.52
CA ARG A 152 -11.77 4.05 11.92
C ARG A 152 -10.54 3.18 12.12
N ILE A 153 -9.59 3.70 12.90
CA ILE A 153 -8.45 2.93 13.38
C ILE A 153 -8.93 1.97 14.48
N THR A 154 -8.63 0.69 14.32
CA THR A 154 -8.77 -0.31 15.38
C THR A 154 -7.44 -0.43 16.10
N TYR A 155 -7.44 -0.26 17.42
CA TYR A 155 -6.22 -0.24 18.24
C TYR A 155 -6.29 -1.29 19.35
N CYS A 156 -5.15 -1.90 19.64
CA CYS A 156 -4.99 -2.76 20.81
C CYS A 156 -3.57 -2.62 21.38
N TYR A 157 -3.45 -2.61 22.70
CA TYR A 157 -2.18 -2.87 23.38
C TYR A 157 -2.28 -4.20 24.11
N ASP A 158 -1.52 -5.18 23.63
CA ASP A 158 -1.42 -6.49 24.24
C ASP A 158 -0.35 -6.45 25.34
N GLN A 159 -0.81 -6.59 26.58
CA GLN A 159 0.04 -6.54 27.77
C GLN A 159 0.88 -7.82 27.94
N MET A 160 0.45 -8.94 27.37
CA MET A 160 1.14 -10.23 27.51
C MET A 160 2.40 -10.28 26.65
N ILE A 161 2.33 -9.71 25.45
CA ILE A 161 3.46 -9.66 24.50
C ILE A 161 4.10 -8.27 24.39
N PHE A 162 3.63 -7.30 25.16
CA PHE A 162 4.09 -5.91 25.15
C PHE A 162 4.15 -5.31 23.74
N ARG A 163 3.02 -5.36 23.02
CA ARG A 163 2.89 -4.85 21.65
C ARG A 163 1.69 -3.93 21.51
N SER A 164 1.88 -2.79 20.84
CA SER A 164 0.78 -1.95 20.36
C SER A 164 0.50 -2.25 18.89
N PHE A 165 -0.77 -2.39 18.55
CA PHE A 165 -1.27 -2.68 17.21
C PHE A 165 -2.23 -1.58 16.77
N PHE A 166 -2.08 -1.14 15.53
CA PHE A 166 -2.99 -0.23 14.85
C PHE A 166 -3.39 -0.86 13.52
N VAL A 167 -4.69 -0.97 13.25
CA VAL A 167 -5.23 -1.49 12.00
C VAL A 167 -6.17 -0.46 11.39
N LEU A 168 -5.95 -0.12 10.11
CA LEU A 168 -6.80 0.77 9.35
C LEU A 168 -7.20 0.11 8.02
N PRO A 169 -8.50 0.01 7.70
CA PRO A 169 -8.94 -0.37 6.35
C PRO A 169 -8.56 0.73 5.36
N VAL A 170 -7.85 0.37 4.30
CA VAL A 170 -7.41 1.32 3.26
C VAL A 170 -8.08 1.08 1.92
N GLU A 171 -8.52 -0.13 1.60
CA GLU A 171 -9.33 -0.42 0.41
C GLU A 171 -10.29 -1.56 0.69
N TYR A 172 -11.07 -1.99 -0.31
CA TYR A 172 -11.93 -3.16 -0.18
C TYR A 172 -11.12 -4.38 0.26
N ASN A 173 -11.38 -4.84 1.49
CA ASN A 173 -10.68 -5.94 2.14
C ASN A 173 -9.16 -5.76 2.35
N PHE A 174 -8.60 -4.57 2.16
CA PHE A 174 -7.17 -4.30 2.35
C PHE A 174 -6.95 -3.42 3.57
N TYR A 175 -5.98 -3.80 4.40
CA TYR A 175 -5.72 -3.18 5.68
C TYR A 175 -4.23 -2.82 5.82
N VAL A 176 -3.97 -1.64 6.37
CA VAL A 176 -2.65 -1.31 6.91
C VAL A 176 -2.62 -1.75 8.37
N ALA A 177 -1.62 -2.53 8.76
CA ALA A 177 -1.34 -2.86 10.16
C ALA A 177 0.04 -2.30 10.56
N ILE A 178 0.10 -1.60 11.69
CA ILE A 178 1.34 -1.09 12.28
C ILE A 178 1.50 -1.70 13.67
N VAL A 179 2.65 -2.32 13.93
CA VAL A 179 2.99 -2.95 15.21
C VAL A 179 4.19 -2.26 15.82
N PHE A 180 4.13 -1.98 17.12
CA PHE A 180 5.25 -1.45 17.90
C PHE A 180 5.71 -2.45 18.96
N ALA A 181 7.04 -2.57 19.15
CA ALA A 181 7.66 -3.34 20.23
C ALA A 181 7.63 -2.60 21.59
N ARG A 182 6.66 -1.71 21.78
CA ARG A 182 6.46 -0.89 22.97
C ARG A 182 5.01 -0.44 23.05
N LYS A 183 4.61 0.06 24.22
CA LYS A 183 3.32 0.73 24.38
C LYS A 183 3.34 2.07 23.65
N VAL A 184 2.45 2.23 22.69
CA VAL A 184 2.13 3.49 22.00
C VAL A 184 0.66 3.78 22.26
N GLY A 185 0.32 5.01 22.65
CA GLY A 185 -1.06 5.36 22.97
C GLY A 185 -1.97 5.30 21.74
N GLU A 186 -3.24 4.93 21.93
CA GLU A 186 -4.26 4.89 20.86
C GLU A 186 -4.38 6.21 20.09
N ARG A 187 -4.15 7.33 20.79
CA ARG A 187 -4.24 8.70 20.26
C ARG A 187 -2.88 9.30 19.94
N ASP A 188 -1.84 8.48 19.75
CA ASP A 188 -0.53 8.97 19.33
C ASP A 188 -0.66 9.76 18.02
N SER A 189 -0.31 11.05 18.07
CA SER A 189 -0.58 11.96 16.96
C SER A 189 0.24 11.62 15.72
N ALA A 190 1.47 11.12 15.87
CA ALA A 190 2.30 10.74 14.74
C ALA A 190 1.71 9.54 14.00
N VAL A 191 1.27 8.52 14.73
CA VAL A 191 0.67 7.30 14.16
C VAL A 191 -0.71 7.58 13.57
N VAL A 192 -1.58 8.26 14.32
CA VAL A 192 -2.95 8.56 13.89
C VAL A 192 -2.97 9.45 12.65
N ASN A 193 -2.15 10.52 12.62
CA ASN A 193 -2.07 11.39 11.45
C ASN A 193 -1.49 10.66 10.24
N PHE A 194 -0.51 9.78 10.45
CA PHE A 194 0.01 8.96 9.37
C PHE A 194 -1.09 8.07 8.77
N LEU A 195 -1.80 7.32 9.60
CA LEU A 195 -2.87 6.42 9.16
C LEU A 195 -4.01 7.19 8.45
N LEU A 196 -4.53 8.27 9.04
CA LEU A 196 -5.70 8.97 8.48
C LEU A 196 -5.36 9.87 7.29
N SER A 197 -4.18 10.49 7.24
CA SER A 197 -3.82 11.44 6.18
C SER A 197 -3.00 10.81 5.05
N ASN A 198 -2.11 9.87 5.35
CA ASN A 198 -1.18 9.31 4.38
C ASN A 198 -1.71 8.00 3.81
N CYS A 199 -2.17 7.07 4.66
CA CYS A 199 -2.71 5.80 4.17
C CYS A 199 -4.05 5.97 3.43
N SER A 200 -4.81 7.02 3.70
CA SER A 200 -6.05 7.34 2.95
C SER A 200 -5.80 7.66 1.47
N GLN A 201 -4.59 8.03 1.09
CA GLN A 201 -4.23 8.25 -0.32
C GLN A 201 -4.27 6.94 -1.13
N LEU A 202 -4.11 5.78 -0.49
CA LEU A 202 -4.22 4.47 -1.16
C LEU A 202 -5.61 4.24 -1.76
N ARG A 203 -6.67 4.85 -1.20
CA ARG A 203 -8.05 4.77 -1.72
C ARG A 203 -8.22 5.39 -3.10
N GLY A 204 -7.36 6.33 -3.48
CA GLY A 204 -7.48 7.06 -4.74
C GLY A 204 -8.71 7.96 -4.86
N SER A 205 -9.47 8.18 -3.78
CA SER A 205 -10.72 8.96 -3.81
C SER A 205 -10.55 10.34 -4.43
N LYS A 206 -9.41 11.01 -4.20
CA LYS A 206 -9.08 12.31 -4.78
C LYS A 206 -8.97 12.24 -6.31
N VAL A 207 -8.27 11.22 -6.83
CA VAL A 207 -8.13 11.00 -8.27
C VAL A 207 -9.50 10.76 -8.88
N PHE A 208 -10.32 9.85 -8.34
CA PHE A 208 -11.67 9.63 -8.86
C PHE A 208 -12.60 10.85 -8.76
N GLN A 209 -12.48 11.65 -7.71
CA GLN A 209 -13.23 12.91 -7.60
C GLN A 209 -12.80 13.93 -8.65
N SER A 210 -11.51 13.98 -8.99
CA SER A 210 -10.98 14.90 -10.01
C SER A 210 -11.47 14.56 -11.43
N LEU A 211 -11.78 13.29 -11.72
CA LEU A 211 -12.38 12.87 -13.00
C LEU A 211 -13.66 13.64 -13.32
N ARG A 212 -14.50 13.90 -12.30
CA ARG A 212 -15.75 14.65 -12.45
C ARG A 212 -15.53 16.10 -12.89
N LYS A 213 -14.31 16.63 -12.72
CA LYS A 213 -13.93 17.98 -13.15
C LYS A 213 -13.45 18.00 -14.61
N CYS A 214 -13.23 16.84 -15.22
CA CYS A 214 -12.87 16.70 -16.63
C CYS A 214 -14.09 16.80 -17.56
N SER A 215 -15.32 16.62 -17.03
CA SER A 215 -16.56 16.71 -17.80
C SER A 215 -17.16 18.12 -17.87
N ASN A 216 -16.48 19.14 -17.32
CA ASN A 216 -16.91 20.55 -17.31
C ASN A 216 -15.91 21.44 -18.04
#